data_AF-A0A2U1NG22-F1
#
_entry.id   AF-A0A2U1NG22-F1
#
_cell.length_a   1.000
_cell.length_b   1.000
_cell.length_c   1.000
_cell.angle_alpha   90.00
_cell.angle_beta   90.00
_cell.angle_gamma   90.00
#
_symmetry.space_group_name_H-M   'P 1'
#
loop_
_entity.id
_entity.type
_entity.pdbx_description
1 polymer ?
#
loop_
_entity_poly.entity_id
_entity_poly.type
_entity_poly.pdbx_seq_one_letter_code
_entity_poly.pdbx_strand_id
1 'polypeptide(L)'
;MDDPMAERNAGALLVAASVIAAMNYQAGISPPGGTYLDTKIVNGTMEYQAGQAIAAYVSPYEYKRFSIANTISFSFSITTMLLFLSGFSLKRRAFSFLVTASMFATITATSWSYKLAMEATTPAHDEQLKIEWDNISRLVTGALYMLFVIAGITLIIFTAKLLKPRVTAYRQETDKT
;
A
#
# COMPACT_ATOMS: atom_id res chain seq x y z
N MET A 1 -13.04 -18.23 -25.95
CA MET A 1 -14.18 -18.33 -25.01
C MET A 1 -13.74 -17.56 -23.79
N ASP A 2 -14.11 -16.29 -23.75
CA ASP A 2 -13.75 -15.37 -22.67
C ASP A 2 -14.48 -15.83 -21.41
N ASP A 3 -13.73 -16.03 -20.32
CA ASP A 3 -14.28 -16.54 -19.07
C ASP A 3 -15.03 -15.39 -18.35
N PRO A 4 -16.37 -15.43 -18.26
CA PRO A 4 -17.15 -14.35 -17.65
C PRO A 4 -16.81 -14.14 -16.17
N MET A 5 -16.25 -15.15 -15.49
CA MET A 5 -15.77 -14.99 -14.12
C MET A 5 -14.50 -14.13 -14.06
N ALA A 6 -13.60 -14.29 -15.02
CA ALA A 6 -12.37 -13.53 -15.10
C ALA A 6 -12.62 -12.04 -15.39
N GLU A 7 -13.59 -11.73 -16.24
CA GLU A 7 -14.01 -10.36 -16.55
C GLU A 7 -14.63 -9.66 -15.33
N ARG A 8 -15.53 -10.36 -14.61
CA ARG A 8 -16.12 -9.84 -13.36
C ARG A 8 -15.07 -9.54 -12.30
N ASN A 9 -14.09 -10.43 -12.13
CA ASN A 9 -13.00 -10.23 -11.18
C ASN A 9 -12.09 -9.05 -11.58
N ALA A 10 -11.80 -8.89 -12.87
CA ALA A 10 -11.04 -7.75 -13.38
C ALA A 10 -11.78 -6.42 -13.14
N GLY A 11 -13.09 -6.37 -13.40
CA GLY A 11 -13.92 -5.21 -13.10
C GLY A 11 -13.94 -4.85 -11.62
N ALA A 12 -14.10 -5.83 -10.74
CA ALA A 12 -14.08 -5.61 -9.29
C ALA A 12 -12.71 -5.07 -8.80
N LEU A 13 -11.60 -5.60 -9.33
CA LEU A 13 -10.26 -5.11 -9.02
C LEU A 13 -10.04 -3.69 -9.52
N LEU A 14 -10.52 -3.35 -10.72
CA LEU A 14 -10.40 -2.00 -11.24
C LEU A 14 -11.17 -0.98 -10.37
N VAL A 15 -12.37 -1.35 -9.92
CA VAL A 15 -13.16 -0.54 -8.96
C VAL A 15 -12.42 -0.40 -7.62
N ALA A 16 -11.86 -1.48 -7.08
CA ALA A 16 -11.10 -1.40 -5.84
C ALA A 16 -9.88 -0.47 -5.98
N ALA A 17 -9.14 -0.58 -7.10
CA ALA A 17 -7.99 0.27 -7.36
C ALA A 17 -8.39 1.75 -7.47
N SER A 18 -9.48 2.06 -8.17
CA SER A 18 -9.96 3.45 -8.33
C SER A 18 -10.42 4.05 -7.01
N VAL A 19 -11.13 3.29 -6.18
CA VAL A 19 -11.53 3.72 -4.82
C VAL A 19 -10.30 4.00 -3.97
N ILE A 20 -9.31 3.10 -3.93
CA ILE A 20 -8.10 3.31 -3.12
C ILE A 20 -7.29 4.51 -3.62
N ALA A 21 -7.17 4.68 -4.94
CA ALA A 21 -6.51 5.86 -5.50
C ALA A 21 -7.22 7.15 -5.09
N ALA A 22 -8.55 7.19 -5.16
CA ALA A 22 -9.33 8.34 -4.73
C ALA A 22 -9.13 8.63 -3.22
N MET A 23 -9.15 7.60 -2.37
CA MET A 23 -8.89 7.75 -0.93
C MET A 23 -7.50 8.32 -0.66
N ASN A 24 -6.45 7.81 -1.31
CA ASN A 24 -5.09 8.32 -1.12
C ASN A 24 -4.91 9.73 -1.68
N TYR A 25 -5.57 10.06 -2.79
CA TYR A 25 -5.58 11.42 -3.32
C TYR A 25 -6.18 12.39 -2.31
N GLN A 26 -7.35 12.05 -1.74
CA GLN A 26 -8.01 12.85 -0.72
C GLN A 26 -7.13 13.00 0.52
N ALA A 27 -6.54 11.91 1.03
CA ALA A 27 -5.63 11.96 2.17
C ALA A 27 -4.34 12.77 1.89
N GLY A 28 -3.91 12.85 0.63
CA GLY A 28 -2.75 13.63 0.22
C GLY A 28 -3.02 15.14 0.17
N ILE A 29 -4.19 15.55 -0.33
CA ILE A 29 -4.57 16.98 -0.43
C ILE A 29 -5.21 17.52 0.86
N SER A 30 -5.76 16.63 1.68
CA SER A 30 -6.33 16.91 3.00
C SER A 30 -5.57 16.07 4.04
N PRO A 31 -4.37 16.52 4.43
CA PRO A 31 -3.49 15.74 5.29
C PRO A 31 -4.13 15.46 6.66
N PRO A 32 -3.71 14.38 7.34
CA PRO A 32 -4.15 14.07 8.69
C PRO A 32 -3.87 15.25 9.63
N GLY A 33 -4.87 15.63 10.43
CA GLY A 33 -4.79 16.80 11.30
C GLY A 33 -5.09 18.13 10.61
N GLY A 34 -5.34 18.13 9.30
CA GLY A 34 -5.71 19.32 8.54
C GLY A 34 -4.54 20.22 8.17
N THR A 35 -4.87 21.40 7.68
CA THR A 35 -3.91 22.43 7.26
C THR A 35 -4.09 23.70 8.07
N TYR A 36 -3.02 24.49 8.17
CA TYR A 36 -3.11 25.83 8.73
C TYR A 36 -4.00 26.70 7.85
N LEU A 37 -4.93 27.44 8.47
CA LEU A 37 -5.87 28.32 7.76
C LEU A 37 -5.29 29.71 7.51
N ASP A 38 -4.29 30.10 8.30
CA ASP A 38 -3.62 31.40 8.28
C ASP A 38 -2.10 31.25 8.20
N THR A 39 -1.41 32.37 7.98
CA THR A 39 0.05 32.43 7.95
C THR A 39 0.52 33.13 9.22
N LYS A 40 1.45 32.50 9.95
CA LYS A 40 2.00 33.06 11.19
C LYS A 40 3.46 33.45 10.99
N ILE A 41 3.76 34.71 11.33
CA ILE A 41 5.10 35.29 11.29
C ILE A 41 5.48 35.70 12.71
N VAL A 42 6.62 35.22 13.18
CA VAL A 42 7.18 35.53 14.50
C VAL A 42 8.56 36.15 14.30
N ASN A 43 8.79 37.34 14.85
CA ASN A 43 10.06 38.07 14.73
C ASN A 43 10.55 38.24 13.27
N GLY A 44 9.62 38.51 12.33
CA GLY A 44 9.93 38.64 10.90
C GLY A 44 10.23 37.32 10.18
N THR A 45 10.18 36.18 10.88
CA THR A 45 10.37 34.84 10.31
C THR A 45 9.03 34.12 10.18
N MET A 46 8.76 33.51 9.03
CA MET A 46 7.56 32.70 8.82
C MET A 46 7.68 31.39 9.60
N GLU A 47 6.76 31.15 10.54
CA GLU A 47 6.69 29.91 11.31
C GLU A 47 5.92 28.84 10.51
N TYR A 48 4.77 29.23 9.96
CA TYR A 48 3.98 28.42 9.03
C TYR A 48 3.16 29.30 8.09
N GLN A 49 2.80 28.73 6.95
CA GLN A 49 1.98 29.32 5.89
C GLN A 49 0.63 28.62 5.79
N ALA A 50 -0.40 29.39 5.44
CA ALA A 50 -1.72 28.86 5.14
C ALA A 50 -1.64 27.77 4.06
N GLY A 51 -2.33 26.65 4.28
CA GLY A 51 -2.33 25.48 3.42
C GLY A 51 -1.27 24.43 3.75
N GLN A 52 -0.30 24.71 4.63
CA GLN A 52 0.67 23.70 5.07
C GLN A 52 0.02 22.71 6.04
N ALA A 53 0.42 21.43 5.94
CA ALA A 53 -0.09 20.37 6.79
C ALA A 53 0.30 20.59 8.25
N ILE A 54 -0.68 20.59 9.17
CA ILE A 54 -0.43 20.76 10.61
C ILE A 54 0.43 19.60 11.14
N ALA A 55 0.15 18.36 10.70
CA ALA A 55 0.92 17.19 11.09
C ALA A 55 2.41 17.28 10.73
N ALA A 56 2.80 18.07 9.70
CA ALA A 56 4.20 18.28 9.36
C ALA A 56 4.99 19.03 10.45
N TYR A 57 4.28 19.78 11.31
CA TYR A 57 4.87 20.56 12.41
C TYR A 57 4.69 19.86 13.75
N VAL A 58 3.54 19.21 13.97
CA VAL A 58 3.24 18.51 15.23
C VAL A 58 3.98 17.17 15.33
N SER A 59 4.01 16.38 14.25
CA SER A 59 4.65 15.07 14.19
C SER A 59 5.38 14.87 12.85
N PRO A 60 6.49 15.60 12.61
CA PRO A 60 7.17 15.62 11.31
C PRO A 60 7.62 14.23 10.85
N TYR A 61 8.04 13.38 11.78
CA TYR A 61 8.51 12.04 11.48
C TYR A 61 7.37 11.13 10.99
N GLU A 62 6.24 11.10 11.70
CA GLU A 62 5.09 10.27 11.30
C GLU A 62 4.41 10.81 10.05
N TYR A 63 4.29 12.14 9.93
CA TYR A 63 3.78 12.78 8.72
C TYR A 63 4.60 12.40 7.48
N LYS A 64 5.94 12.46 7.57
CA LYS A 64 6.81 12.06 6.45
C LYS A 64 6.59 10.61 6.04
N ARG A 65 6.51 9.70 7.01
CA ARG A 65 6.27 8.26 6.73
C ARG A 65 4.89 8.04 6.13
N PHE A 66 3.88 8.75 6.64
CA PHE A 66 2.52 8.74 6.11
C PHE A 66 2.53 9.16 4.64
N SER A 67 3.13 10.30 4.32
CA SER A 67 3.19 10.80 2.95
C SER A 67 3.84 9.80 1.99
N ILE A 68 4.96 9.17 2.41
CA ILE A 68 5.63 8.14 1.61
C ILE A 68 4.70 6.94 1.37
N ALA A 69 4.10 6.39 2.43
CA ALA A 69 3.22 5.23 2.32
C ALA A 69 1.98 5.52 1.46
N ASN A 70 1.37 6.70 1.65
CA ASN A 70 0.23 7.17 0.88
C ASN A 70 0.56 7.30 -0.61
N THR A 71 1.69 7.94 -0.95
CA THR A 71 2.13 8.10 -2.35
C THR A 71 2.43 6.75 -2.99
N ILE A 72 3.10 5.84 -2.29
CA ILE A 72 3.36 4.47 -2.79
C ILE A 72 2.04 3.80 -3.14
N SER A 73 1.06 3.83 -2.22
CA SER A 73 -0.24 3.22 -2.45
C SER A 73 -0.97 3.84 -3.66
N PHE A 74 -0.98 5.18 -3.74
CA PHE A 74 -1.58 5.92 -4.86
C PHE A 74 -0.96 5.53 -6.20
N SER A 75 0.38 5.49 -6.27
CA SER A 75 1.10 5.10 -7.48
C SER A 75 0.78 3.68 -7.91
N PHE A 76 0.82 2.70 -7.00
CA PHE A 76 0.49 1.31 -7.34
C PHE A 76 -0.98 1.12 -7.75
N SER A 77 -1.92 1.88 -7.17
CA SER A 77 -3.32 1.87 -7.60
C SER A 77 -3.48 2.38 -9.03
N ILE A 78 -2.83 3.50 -9.38
CA ILE A 78 -2.82 4.02 -10.76
C ILE A 78 -2.15 3.04 -11.71
N THR A 79 -1.00 2.47 -11.33
CA THR A 79 -0.33 1.43 -12.15
C THR A 79 -1.27 0.26 -12.41
N THR A 80 -2.00 -0.21 -11.40
CA THR A 80 -2.97 -1.31 -11.56
C THR A 80 -4.08 -0.93 -12.54
N MET A 81 -4.64 0.28 -12.42
CA MET A 81 -5.62 0.77 -13.39
C MET A 81 -5.03 0.81 -14.80
N LEU A 82 -3.86 1.42 -14.98
CA LEU A 82 -3.21 1.50 -16.29
C LEU A 82 -2.92 0.12 -16.89
N LEU A 83 -2.52 -0.86 -16.09
CA LEU A 83 -2.34 -2.24 -16.55
C LEU A 83 -3.64 -2.83 -17.12
N PHE A 84 -4.78 -2.62 -16.46
CA PHE A 84 -6.08 -3.06 -16.96
C PHE A 84 -6.54 -2.28 -18.21
N LEU A 85 -6.33 -0.96 -18.25
CA LEU A 85 -6.75 -0.12 -19.38
C LEU A 85 -5.87 -0.29 -20.63
N SER A 86 -4.57 -0.56 -20.46
CA SER A 86 -3.60 -0.57 -21.56
C SER A 86 -3.70 -1.79 -22.48
N GLY A 87 -4.50 -2.81 -22.12
CA GLY A 87 -4.70 -3.99 -22.96
C GLY A 87 -3.40 -4.73 -23.30
N PHE A 88 -2.34 -4.54 -22.49
CA PHE A 88 -1.00 -5.00 -22.81
C PHE A 88 -0.99 -6.53 -22.94
N SER A 89 -0.52 -7.05 -24.08
CA SER A 89 -0.47 -8.48 -24.40
C SER A 89 0.64 -9.23 -23.67
N LEU A 90 0.87 -8.89 -22.41
CA LEU A 90 1.77 -9.66 -21.55
C LEU A 90 1.24 -11.09 -21.44
N LYS A 91 2.16 -12.05 -21.30
CA LYS A 91 1.79 -13.44 -21.01
C LYS A 91 0.82 -13.43 -19.84
N ARG A 92 -0.35 -14.07 -19.98
CA ARG A 92 -1.45 -14.08 -18.99
C ARG A 92 -0.96 -14.30 -17.55
N ARG A 93 0.06 -15.14 -17.38
CA ARG A 93 0.70 -15.43 -16.09
C ARG A 93 1.48 -14.24 -15.50
N ALA A 94 2.24 -13.51 -16.32
CA ALA A 94 3.00 -12.34 -15.87
C ALA A 94 2.07 -11.16 -15.56
N PHE A 95 1.07 -10.93 -16.42
CA PHE A 95 0.05 -9.90 -16.19
C PHE A 95 -0.67 -10.11 -14.84
N SER A 96 -1.19 -11.32 -14.62
CA SER A 96 -1.86 -11.67 -13.38
C SER A 96 -0.94 -11.50 -12.17
N PHE A 97 0.32 -11.90 -12.27
CA PHE A 97 1.29 -11.72 -11.18
C PHE A 97 1.53 -10.23 -10.86
N LEU A 98 1.73 -9.38 -11.87
CA LEU A 98 1.95 -7.95 -11.67
C LEU A 98 0.76 -7.27 -11.00
N VAL A 99 -0.47 -7.56 -11.47
CA VAL A 99 -1.71 -7.02 -10.88
C VAL A 99 -1.87 -7.48 -9.43
N THR A 100 -1.64 -8.76 -9.13
CA THR A 100 -1.74 -9.25 -7.75
C THR A 100 -0.68 -8.63 -6.85
N ALA A 101 0.57 -8.52 -7.32
CA ALA A 101 1.66 -7.92 -6.57
C ALA A 101 1.42 -6.42 -6.31
N SER A 102 0.96 -5.67 -7.32
CA SER A 102 0.63 -4.26 -7.17
C SER A 102 -0.52 -4.05 -6.19
N MET A 103 -1.58 -4.84 -6.29
CA MET A 103 -2.70 -4.77 -5.35
C MET A 103 -2.30 -5.08 -3.91
N PHE A 104 -1.46 -6.10 -3.71
CA PHE A 104 -0.95 -6.41 -2.37
C PHE A 104 -0.10 -5.27 -1.80
N ALA A 105 0.77 -4.67 -2.63
CA ALA A 105 1.55 -3.50 -2.25
C ALA A 105 0.65 -2.31 -1.91
N THR A 106 -0.36 -2.02 -2.72
CA THR A 106 -1.38 -0.98 -2.49
C THR A 106 -2.10 -1.17 -1.16
N ILE A 107 -2.65 -2.36 -0.89
CA ILE A 107 -3.42 -2.62 0.33
C ILE A 107 -2.54 -2.44 1.58
N THR A 108 -1.31 -2.96 1.52
CA THR A 108 -0.36 -2.87 2.62
C THR A 108 0.07 -1.43 2.87
N ALA A 109 0.43 -0.70 1.82
CA ALA A 109 0.84 0.69 1.91
C ALA A 109 -0.30 1.60 2.40
N THR A 110 -1.54 1.36 1.97
CA THR A 110 -2.72 2.09 2.46
C THR A 110 -2.96 1.83 3.95
N SER A 111 -2.86 0.56 4.37
CA SER A 111 -3.05 0.19 5.78
C SER A 111 -1.98 0.83 6.67
N TRP A 112 -0.73 0.85 6.20
CA TRP A 112 0.36 1.52 6.90
C TRP A 112 0.19 3.04 6.92
N SER A 113 -0.22 3.64 5.81
CA SER A 113 -0.56 5.06 5.70
C SER A 113 -1.62 5.46 6.74
N TYR A 114 -2.73 4.71 6.81
CA TYR A 114 -3.79 4.96 7.78
C TYR A 114 -3.30 4.93 9.23
N LYS A 115 -2.48 3.93 9.59
CA LYS A 115 -1.88 3.83 10.91
C LYS A 115 -1.05 5.08 11.25
N LEU A 116 -0.16 5.49 10.34
CA LEU A 116 0.74 6.64 10.54
C LEU A 116 -0.03 7.97 10.60
N ALA A 117 -1.09 8.10 9.80
CA ALA A 117 -1.99 9.24 9.85
C ALA A 117 -2.62 9.40 11.24
N MET A 118 -3.10 8.30 11.81
CA MET A 118 -3.72 8.31 13.13
C MET A 118 -2.71 8.52 14.26
N GLU A 119 -1.50 7.98 14.12
CA GLU A 119 -0.40 8.22 15.07
C GLU A 119 0.01 9.70 15.05
N ALA A 120 -0.01 10.35 13.89
CA ALA A 120 0.27 11.78 13.76
C ALA A 120 -0.83 12.69 14.32
N THR A 121 -2.08 12.22 14.44
CA THR A 121 -3.21 13.02 14.97
C THR A 121 -3.54 12.73 16.43
N THR A 122 -2.99 11.66 17.02
CA THR A 122 -3.32 11.27 18.39
C THR A 122 -2.53 12.11 19.40
N PRO A 123 -3.20 12.81 20.32
CA PRO A 123 -2.52 13.64 21.32
C PRO A 123 -1.65 12.80 22.26
N ALA A 124 -0.36 13.13 22.36
CA ALA A 124 0.58 12.40 23.19
C ALA A 124 0.35 12.55 24.72
N HIS A 125 -0.43 13.55 25.14
CA HIS A 125 -0.64 13.90 26.54
C HIS A 125 -1.82 13.17 27.19
N ASP A 126 -2.64 12.47 26.41
CA ASP A 126 -3.71 11.63 26.93
C ASP A 126 -3.23 10.18 27.02
N GLU A 127 -2.84 9.77 28.23
CA GLU A 127 -2.29 8.43 28.47
C GLU A 127 -3.30 7.31 28.16
N GLN A 128 -4.60 7.54 28.36
CA GLN A 128 -5.62 6.54 28.06
C GLN A 128 -5.74 6.33 26.56
N LEU A 129 -5.89 7.41 25.80
CA LEU A 129 -5.97 7.34 24.34
C LEU A 129 -4.70 6.75 23.73
N LYS A 130 -3.53 7.07 24.30
CA LYS A 130 -2.25 6.53 23.83
C LYS A 130 -2.16 5.01 24.04
N ILE A 131 -2.56 4.50 25.21
CA ILE A 131 -2.55 3.05 25.50
C ILE A 131 -3.51 2.31 24.57
N GLU A 132 -4.72 2.84 24.37
CA GLU A 132 -5.70 2.25 23.45
C GLU A 132 -5.17 2.21 22.02
N TRP A 133 -4.56 3.31 21.56
CA TRP A 133 -3.92 3.33 20.25
C TRP A 133 -2.82 2.28 20.17
N ASP A 134 -1.89 2.24 21.11
CA ASP A 134 -0.74 1.33 21.06
C ASP A 134 -1.19 -0.14 20.89
N ASN A 135 -2.28 -0.54 21.54
CA ASN A 135 -2.88 -1.85 21.37
C ASN A 135 -3.45 -2.07 19.96
N ILE A 136 -4.22 -1.11 19.43
CA ILE A 136 -4.76 -1.16 18.07
C ILE A 136 -3.62 -1.22 17.04
N SER A 137 -2.59 -0.38 17.20
CA SER A 137 -1.39 -0.33 16.35
C SER A 137 -0.67 -1.67 16.30
N ARG A 138 -0.46 -2.30 17.46
CA ARG A 138 0.18 -3.62 17.55
C ARG A 138 -0.65 -4.69 16.86
N LEU A 139 -1.97 -4.70 17.05
CA LEU A 139 -2.86 -5.66 16.40
C LEU A 139 -2.84 -5.51 14.87
N VAL A 140 -3.00 -4.28 14.36
CA VAL A 140 -2.96 -4.00 12.91
C VAL A 140 -1.59 -4.37 12.32
N THR A 141 -0.52 -4.00 13.01
CA THR A 141 0.85 -4.31 12.57
C THR A 141 1.10 -5.82 12.55
N GLY A 142 0.64 -6.55 13.57
CA GLY A 142 0.70 -8.01 13.63
C GLY A 142 -0.07 -8.67 12.48
N ALA A 143 -1.27 -8.18 12.16
CA ALA A 143 -2.06 -8.68 11.03
C ALA A 143 -1.34 -8.47 9.68
N LEU A 144 -0.71 -7.31 9.48
CA LEU A 144 0.09 -7.04 8.28
C LEU A 144 1.30 -7.98 8.17
N TYR A 145 2.02 -8.23 9.26
CA TYR A 145 3.12 -9.21 9.27
C TYR A 145 2.64 -10.62 8.92
N MET A 146 1.50 -11.05 9.47
CA MET A 146 0.90 -12.35 9.13
C MET A 146 0.56 -12.45 7.64
N LEU A 147 0.02 -11.37 7.04
CA LEU A 147 -0.25 -11.33 5.60
C LEU A 147 1.02 -11.46 4.76
N PHE A 148 2.12 -10.80 5.15
CA PHE A 148 3.41 -10.97 4.47
C PHE A 148 3.94 -12.39 4.56
N VAL A 149 3.81 -13.05 5.71
CA VAL A 149 4.21 -14.44 5.89
C VAL A 149 3.41 -15.35 4.95
N ILE A 150 2.08 -15.18 4.89
CA ILE A 150 1.21 -15.95 4.00
C ILE A 150 1.57 -15.70 2.52
N ALA A 151 1.76 -14.43 2.13
CA ALA A 151 2.16 -14.08 0.77
C ALA A 151 3.54 -14.67 0.42
N GLY A 152 4.50 -14.64 1.34
CA GLY A 152 5.81 -15.26 1.19
C GLY A 152 5.72 -16.78 1.00
N ILE A 153 4.92 -17.47 1.82
CA ILE A 153 4.70 -18.92 1.70
C ILE A 153 4.08 -19.27 0.34
N THR A 154 3.06 -18.53 -0.09
CA THR A 154 2.42 -18.77 -1.40
C THR A 154 3.39 -18.56 -2.56
N LEU A 155 4.25 -17.54 -2.49
CA LEU A 155 5.31 -17.29 -3.46
C LEU A 155 6.36 -18.42 -3.50
N ILE A 156 6.79 -18.92 -2.34
CA ILE A 156 7.73 -20.06 -2.24
C ILE A 156 7.11 -21.32 -2.85
N ILE A 157 5.85 -21.63 -2.51
CA ILE A 157 5.15 -22.79 -3.09
C ILE A 157 5.05 -22.65 -4.62
N PHE A 158 4.75 -21.44 -5.10
CA PHE A 158 4.63 -21.16 -6.53
C PHE A 158 5.98 -21.32 -7.27
N THR A 159 7.08 -20.81 -6.71
CA THR A 159 8.43 -20.97 -7.28
C THR A 159 8.90 -22.42 -7.24
N ALA A 160 8.63 -23.16 -6.17
CA ALA A 160 8.91 -24.59 -6.08
C ALA A 160 8.16 -25.39 -7.17
N LYS A 161 6.86 -25.07 -7.40
CA LYS A 161 6.07 -25.68 -8.48
C LYS A 161 6.63 -25.35 -9.88
N LEU A 162 7.19 -24.16 -10.07
CA LEU A 162 7.82 -23.73 -11.32
C LEU A 162 9.16 -24.42 -11.58
N LEU A 163 9.93 -24.70 -10.53
CA LEU A 163 11.23 -25.37 -10.62
C LEU A 163 11.10 -26.88 -10.77
N LYS A 164 10.02 -27.49 -10.24
CA LYS A 164 9.79 -28.95 -10.27
C LYS A 164 10.00 -29.59 -11.66
N PRO A 165 9.40 -29.11 -12.77
CA PRO A 165 9.61 -29.71 -14.09
C PRO A 165 11.05 -29.53 -14.61
N ARG A 166 11.71 -28.41 -14.29
CA ARG A 166 13.10 -28.14 -14.69
C ARG A 166 14.09 -29.05 -13.95
N VAL A 167 13.86 -29.27 -12.66
CA VAL A 167 14.66 -30.19 -11.84
C VAL A 167 14.50 -31.63 -12.31
N THR A 168 13.27 -32.06 -12.65
CA THR A 168 13.03 -33.40 -13.19
C THR A 168 13.72 -33.60 -14.54
N ALA A 169 13.70 -32.59 -15.42
CA ALA A 169 14.39 -32.65 -16.72
C ALA A 169 15.92 -32.78 -16.55
N TYR A 170 16.53 -31.98 -15.67
CA TYR A 170 17.97 -32.06 -15.38
C TYR A 170 18.36 -33.43 -14.81
N ARG A 171 17.55 -33.97 -13.90
CA ARG A 171 17.79 -35.29 -13.29
C ARG A 171 17.74 -36.44 -14.32
N GLN A 172 16.86 -36.33 -15.32
CA GLN A 172 16.77 -37.30 -16.41
C GLN A 172 17.93 -37.21 -17.41
N GLU A 173 18.58 -36.06 -17.53
CA GLU A 173 19.81 -35.92 -18.33
C GLU A 173 21.02 -36.51 -17.62
N THR A 174 21.15 -36.31 -16.30
CA THR A 174 22.27 -36.88 -15.52
C THR A 174 22.23 -38.40 -15.41
N ASP A 175 21.04 -39.02 -15.32
CA ASP A 175 20.91 -40.49 -15.22
C ASP A 175 21.19 -41.22 -16.55
N LYS A 176 21.36 -40.50 -17.67
CA LYS A 176 21.65 -41.07 -19.00
C LYS A 176 23.14 -41.02 -19.40
N THR A 177 23.98 -40.41 -18.57
CA THR A 177 25.44 -40.31 -18.72
C THR A 177 26.13 -41.26 -17.76
#